data_AF-A0A4S9LE68-F1
#
_entry.id   AF-A0A4S9LE68-F1
#
_cell.length_a   1.000
_cell.length_b   1.000
_cell.length_c   1.000
_cell.angle_alpha   90.00
_cell.angle_beta   90.00
_cell.angle_gamma   90.00
#
_symmetry.space_group_name_H-M   'P 1'
#
loop_
_entity.id
_entity.type
_entity.pdbx_description
1 polymer ?
#
loop_
_entity_poly.entity_id
_entity_poly.type
_entity_poly.pdbx_seq_one_letter_code
_entity_poly.pdbx_strand_id
1 'polypeptide(L)' 'MVFIVSALYKKTENFKLDYYKDHHMPLVMERFKPFGLKSYKILELNPETSQGYAFHTIMEWEDQEGMMKGFGEHG' A
#
# COMPACT_ATOMS: atom_id res chain seq x y z
N MET A 1 17.78 -5.82 -5.52
CA MET A 1 16.96 -5.40 -6.69
C MET A 1 15.67 -4.86 -6.09
N VAL A 2 15.29 -3.61 -6.35
CA VAL A 2 14.08 -3.04 -5.73
C VAL A 2 12.86 -3.83 -6.19
N PHE A 3 12.03 -4.26 -5.24
CA PHE A 3 10.79 -4.95 -5.52
C PHE A 3 9.61 -4.01 -5.22
N ILE A 4 8.72 -3.82 -6.20
CA ILE A 4 7.60 -2.87 -6.08
C ILE A 4 6.29 -3.64 -5.94
N VAL A 5 5.53 -3.31 -4.90
CA VAL A 5 4.15 -3.75 -4.75
C VAL A 5 3.22 -2.56 -5.01
N SER A 6 2.23 -2.78 -5.86
CA SER A 6 1.20 -1.79 -6.21
C SER A 6 -0.15 -2.28 -5.70
N ALA A 7 -0.85 -1.43 -4.94
CA ALA A 7 -2.22 -1.66 -4.48
C ALA A 7 -3.14 -0.56 -5.01
N LEU A 8 -4.13 -0.96 -5.81
CA LEU A 8 -5.11 -0.09 -6.44
C LEU A 8 -6.48 -0.33 -5.82
N TYR A 9 -7.14 0.73 -5.39
CA TYR A 9 -8.42 0.64 -4.69
C TYR A 9 -9.50 1.41 -5.44
N LYS A 10 -10.61 0.71 -5.73
CA LYS A 10 -11.79 1.32 -6.33
C LYS A 10 -12.48 2.25 -5.34
N LYS A 11 -13.13 3.30 -5.85
CA LYS A 11 -14.03 4.13 -5.05
C LYS A 11 -15.17 3.26 -4.54
N THR A 12 -15.38 3.28 -3.23
CA THR A 12 -16.54 2.68 -2.57
C THR A 12 -17.11 3.68 -1.56
N GLU A 13 -18.37 3.51 -1.16
CA GLU A 13 -19.04 4.42 -0.22
C GLU A 13 -18.42 4.39 1.19
N ASN A 14 -17.76 3.28 1.54
CA ASN A 14 -17.23 3.04 2.88
C ASN A 14 -15.73 3.37 3.01
N PHE A 15 -15.03 3.67 1.92
CA PHE A 15 -13.59 3.87 1.97
C PHE A 15 -13.22 5.25 2.50
N LYS A 16 -12.50 5.29 3.63
CA LYS A 16 -12.03 6.51 4.30
C LYS A 16 -10.53 6.69 4.05
N LEU A 17 -10.17 7.58 3.13
CA LEU A 17 -8.78 7.83 2.76
C LEU A 17 -7.94 8.34 3.94
N ASP A 18 -8.50 9.19 4.79
CA ASP A 18 -7.77 9.71 5.96
C ASP A 18 -7.43 8.58 6.94
N TYR A 19 -8.35 7.66 7.20
CA TYR A 19 -8.04 6.47 8.01
C TYR A 19 -6.93 5.62 7.37
N TYR A 20 -6.97 5.46 6.05
CA TYR A 20 -5.93 4.70 5.34
C TYR A 20 -4.55 5.35 5.48
N LYS A 21 -4.47 6.68 5.34
CA LYS A 21 -3.22 7.45 5.48
C LYS A 21 -2.72 7.53 6.92
N ASP A 22 -3.61 7.76 7.87
CA ASP A 22 -3.24 8.11 9.25
C ASP A 22 -3.14 6.89 10.17
N HIS A 23 -3.74 5.76 9.78
CA HIS A 23 -3.79 4.54 10.62
C HIS A 23 -3.26 3.33 9.87
N HIS A 24 -3.84 3.01 8.70
CA HIS A 24 -3.49 1.77 8.00
C HIS A 24 -2.04 1.76 7.52
N MET A 25 -1.61 2.78 6.77
CA MET A 25 -0.26 2.79 6.20
C MET A 25 0.87 2.96 7.24
N PRO A 26 0.70 3.72 8.34
CA PRO A 26 1.64 3.68 9.46
C PRO A 26 1.78 2.28 10.08
N LEU A 27 0.67 1.57 10.29
CA LEU A 27 0.70 0.20 10.80
C LEU A 27 1.36 -0.79 9.82
N VAL A 28 1.09 -0.65 8.52
CA VAL A 28 1.79 -1.39 7.45
C VAL A 28 3.29 -1.12 7.56
N MET A 29 3.71 0.14 7.66
CA MET A 29 5.13 0.48 7.79
C MET A 29 5.76 -0.13 9.04
N GLU A 30 5.10 -0.06 10.18
CA GLU A 30 5.56 -0.66 11.44
C GLU A 30 5.78 -2.18 11.29
N ARG A 31 4.79 -2.89 10.75
CA ARG A 31 4.79 -4.35 10.64
C ARG A 31 5.72 -4.88 9.56
N PHE A 32 5.81 -4.20 8.43
CA PHE A 32 6.53 -4.70 7.26
C PHE A 32 7.96 -4.18 7.13
N LYS A 33 8.34 -3.14 7.88
CA LYS A 33 9.73 -2.64 7.90
C LYS A 33 10.76 -3.70 8.28
N PRO A 34 10.54 -4.59 9.28
CA PRO A 34 11.44 -5.70 9.58
C PRO A 34 11.65 -6.69 8.43
N PHE A 35 10.69 -6.74 7.50
CA PHE A 35 10.71 -7.63 6.34
C PHE A 35 11.23 -6.92 5.06
N GLY A 36 11.74 -5.70 5.18
CA GLY A 36 12.38 -4.99 4.07
C GLY A 36 11.49 -3.98 3.34
N LEU A 37 10.31 -3.62 3.86
CA LEU A 37 9.58 -2.45 3.37
C LEU A 37 10.37 -1.17 3.70
N LYS A 38 10.73 -0.41 2.66
CA LYS A 38 11.54 0.81 2.75
C LYS A 38 10.71 2.08 2.79
N SER A 39 9.71 2.15 1.92
CA SER A 39 8.93 3.36 1.71
C SER A 39 7.56 3.01 1.12
N TYR A 40 6.64 3.97 1.19
CA TYR A 40 5.40 3.91 0.43
C TYR A 40 5.02 5.30 -0.07
N LYS A 41 4.24 5.34 -1.14
CA LYS A 41 3.62 6.55 -1.70
C LYS A 41 2.15 6.28 -1.96
N ILE A 42 1.31 7.24 -1.59
CA ILE A 42 -0.13 7.21 -1.87
C ILE A 42 -0.42 8.29 -2.90
N LEU A 43 -1.08 7.90 -3.98
CA LEU A 43 -1.55 8.79 -5.04
C LEU A 43 -3.06 8.79 -5.03
N GLU A 44 -3.67 9.95 -4.80
CA GLU A 44 -5.10 10.13 -5.05
C GLU A 44 -5.36 10.18 -6.55
N LEU A 45 -6.38 9.48 -6.98
CA LEU A 45 -6.79 9.36 -8.38
C LEU A 45 -8.17 9.97 -8.55
N ASN A 46 -8.44 10.57 -9.71
CA ASN A 46 -9.79 10.95 -10.06
C ASN A 46 -10.53 9.72 -10.61
N PRO A 47 -11.53 9.18 -9.89
CA PRO A 47 -12.24 7.96 -10.29
C PRO A 47 -12.93 8.05 -11.65
N GLU A 48 -13.36 9.24 -12.06
CA GLU A 48 -14.03 9.46 -13.36
C GLU A 48 -13.07 9.23 -14.53
N THR A 49 -11.80 9.60 -14.35
CA THR A 49 -10.74 9.45 -15.36
C THR A 49 -9.88 8.20 -15.15
N SER A 50 -9.99 7.56 -13.99
CA SER A 50 -9.15 6.42 -13.58
C SER A 50 -9.96 5.13 -13.48
N GLN A 51 -10.97 4.93 -14.33
CA GLN A 51 -11.76 3.69 -14.41
C GLN A 51 -12.34 3.24 -13.05
N GLY A 52 -12.74 4.20 -12.23
CA GLY A 52 -13.31 3.97 -10.89
C GLY A 52 -12.30 3.77 -9.76
N TYR A 53 -11.00 3.89 -10.00
CA TYR A 53 -9.98 3.86 -8.93
C TYR A 53 -9.88 5.20 -8.21
N ALA A 54 -9.85 5.16 -6.88
CA ALA A 54 -9.82 6.35 -6.02
C ALA A 54 -8.40 6.71 -5.55
N PHE A 55 -7.53 5.72 -5.37
CA PHE A 55 -6.13 5.95 -5.04
C PHE A 55 -5.27 4.72 -5.35
N HIS A 56 -3.97 4.94 -5.39
CA HIS A 56 -2.94 3.95 -5.68
C HIS A 56 -1.83 4.06 -4.63
N THR A 57 -1.55 2.96 -3.94
CA THR A 57 -0.44 2.83 -3.01
C THR A 57 0.69 2.06 -3.67
N ILE A 58 1.88 2.66 -3.71
CA ILE A 58 3.11 2.06 -4.21
C ILE A 58 4.00 1.81 -3.00
N MET A 59 4.48 0.58 -2.82
CA MET A 59 5.35 0.17 -1.73
C MET A 59 6.67 -0.34 -2.30
N GLU A 60 7.78 0.15 -1.75
CA GLU A 60 9.13 -0.23 -2.16
C GLU A 60 9.74 -1.21 -1.15
N TRP A 61 10.16 -2.37 -1.64
CA TRP A 61 10.75 -3.44 -0.84
C TRP A 61 12.19 -3.73 -1.26
N GLU A 62 12.96 -4.27 -0.31
CA GLU A 62 14.33 -4.76 -0.54
C GLU A 62 14.41 -5.85 -1.60
N ASP A 63 13.51 -6.82 -1.51
CA ASP A 63 13.36 -7.92 -2.44
C ASP A 63 11.96 -8.57 -2.29
N GLN A 64 11.69 -9.55 -3.15
CA GLN A 64 10.44 -10.30 -3.15
C GLN A 64 10.32 -11.26 -1.97
N GLU A 65 11.44 -11.79 -1.46
CA GLU A 65 11.41 -12.81 -0.39
C GLU A 65 10.95 -12.20 0.93
N GLY A 66 11.52 -11.05 1.30
CA GLY A 66 11.10 -10.27 2.46
C GLY A 66 9.63 -9.87 2.36
N MET A 67 9.20 -9.39 1.18
CA MET A 67 7.80 -9.10 0.90
C MET A 67 6.89 -10.30 1.19
N MET A 68 7.18 -11.47 0.61
CA MET A 68 6.36 -12.68 0.79
C MET A 68 6.30 -13.12 2.26
N LYS A 69 7.43 -13.06 2.99
CA LYS A 69 7.48 -13.39 4.43
C LYS A 69 6.61 -12.46 5.26
N GLY A 70 6.75 -11.15 5.04
CA GLY A 70 5.94 -10.15 5.74
C GLY A 70 4.44 -10.40 5.52
N PHE A 71 4.01 -10.57 4.27
CA PHE A 71 2.60 -10.86 3.97
C PHE A 71 2.12 -12.19 4.58
N GLY A 72 2.98 -13.20 4.68
CA GLY A 72 2.65 -14.44 5.37
C GLY A 72 2.41 -14.28 6.87
N GLU A 73 3.04 -13.28 7.52
CA GLU A 73 2.94 -13.06 8.97
C GLU A 73 1.88 -12.03 9.37
N HIS A 74 1.64 -11.04 8.53
CA HIS A 74 0.81 -9.88 8.85
C HIS A 74 -0.32 -9.58 7.86
N GLY A 75 -0.40 -10.35 6.76
CA GLY A 75 -1.38 -10.19 5.67
C GLY A 75 -2.74 -10.81 5.94
#